data_AF-A0A173TUL7-F1
#
_entry.id   AF-A0A173TUL7-F1
#
_cell.length_a   1.000
_cell.length_b   1.000
_cell.length_c   1.000
_cell.angle_alpha   90.00
_cell.angle_beta   90.00
_cell.angle_gamma   90.00
#
_symmetry.space_group_name_H-M   'P 1'
#
loop_
_entity.id
_entity.type
_entity.pdbx_description
1 polymer ?
#
loop_
_entity_poly.entity_id
_entity_poly.type
_entity_poly.pdbx_seq_one_letter_code
_entity_poly.pdbx_strand_id
1 'polypeptide(L)'
;MTMFEADTANIEKKLQEIEDNDLYSFMKKQGYSEEQIKIAIRNTHLLDAINCLKEILCEPEEIVSILQEKGWKKEEIEAVIKNQIS
;
A
#
# COMPACT_ATOMS: atom_id res chain seq x y z
N MET A 1 23.36 -1.99 -18.94
CA MET A 1 23.56 -3.30 -18.29
C MET A 1 23.17 -3.12 -16.83
N THR A 2 21.90 -3.34 -16.49
CA THR A 2 21.39 -3.33 -15.12
C THR A 2 20.71 -4.67 -14.85
N MET A 3 21.51 -5.75 -14.78
CA MET A 3 20.98 -7.07 -14.37
C MET A 3 20.49 -7.07 -12.91
N PHE A 4 20.90 -6.08 -12.10
CA PHE A 4 20.49 -5.98 -10.70
C PHE A 4 19.06 -5.44 -10.49
N GLU A 5 18.53 -4.58 -11.37
CA GLU A 5 17.21 -3.95 -11.18
C GLU A 5 16.05 -4.95 -11.28
N ALA A 6 16.17 -5.96 -12.15
CA ALA A 6 15.15 -6.99 -12.31
C ALA A 6 15.05 -7.91 -11.08
N ASP A 7 16.19 -8.19 -10.44
CA ASP A 7 16.23 -9.04 -9.26
C ASP A 7 15.70 -8.32 -8.01
N THR A 8 15.98 -7.01 -7.85
CA THR A 8 15.46 -6.24 -6.70
C THR A 8 13.93 -6.10 -6.75
N ALA A 9 13.36 -5.78 -7.91
CA ALA A 9 11.90 -5.68 -8.08
C ALA A 9 11.18 -7.03 -7.84
N ASN A 10 11.86 -8.14 -8.15
CA ASN A 10 11.34 -9.48 -7.89
C ASN A 10 11.37 -9.84 -6.40
N ILE A 11 12.38 -9.37 -5.66
CA ILE A 11 12.49 -9.57 -4.21
C ILE A 11 11.42 -8.75 -3.47
N GLU A 12 11.24 -7.48 -3.82
CA GLU A 12 10.19 -6.61 -3.24
C GLU A 12 8.80 -7.22 -3.43
N LYS A 13 8.48 -7.67 -4.64
CA LYS A 13 7.20 -8.32 -4.92
C LYS A 13 6.99 -9.58 -4.07
N LYS A 14 8.04 -10.40 -3.90
CA LYS A 14 7.96 -11.61 -3.06
C LYS A 14 7.78 -11.29 -1.57
N LEU A 15 8.44 -10.24 -1.08
CA LEU A 15 8.25 -9.77 0.29
C LEU A 15 6.81 -9.32 0.52
N GLN A 16 6.27 -8.53 -0.42
CA GLN A 16 4.89 -8.04 -0.37
C GLN A 16 3.86 -9.18 -0.43
N GLU A 17 4.10 -10.22 -1.23
CA GLU A 17 3.27 -11.43 -1.26
C GLU A 17 3.29 -12.21 0.07
N ILE A 18 4.44 -12.26 0.75
CA ILE A 18 4.56 -12.89 2.07
C ILE A 18 3.79 -12.10 3.13
N GLU A 19 3.96 -10.79 3.17
CA GLU A 19 3.26 -9.89 4.10
C GLU A 19 1.74 -9.95 3.90
N ASP A 20 1.27 -9.95 2.66
CA ASP A 20 -0.14 -10.10 2.31
C ASP A 20 -0.71 -11.43 2.78
N ASN A 21 0.04 -12.52 2.61
CA ASN A 21 -0.40 -13.85 3.02
C ASN A 21 -0.42 -14.01 4.54
N ASP A 22 0.53 -13.41 5.26
CA ASP A 22 0.55 -13.39 6.72
C ASP A 22 -0.62 -12.58 7.27
N LEU A 23 -0.87 -11.39 6.74
CA LEU A 23 -2.01 -10.55 7.10
C LEU A 23 -3.34 -11.26 6.79
N TYR A 24 -3.44 -11.89 5.61
CA TYR A 24 -4.60 -12.69 5.22
C TYR A 24 -4.86 -13.81 6.23
N SER A 25 -3.84 -14.60 6.55
CA SER A 25 -3.94 -15.74 7.46
C SER A 25 -4.32 -15.31 8.87
N PHE A 26 -3.75 -14.19 9.35
CA PHE A 26 -4.05 -13.62 10.65
C PHE A 26 -5.51 -13.17 10.75
N MET A 27 -5.99 -12.37 9.80
CA MET A 27 -7.37 -11.88 9.81
C MET A 27 -8.38 -13.00 9.56
N LYS A 28 -8.07 -13.98 8.72
CA LYS A 28 -8.93 -15.15 8.50
C LYS A 28 -9.13 -15.93 9.80
N LYS A 29 -8.07 -16.13 10.60
CA LYS A 29 -8.15 -16.78 11.92
C LYS A 29 -9.00 -16.00 12.92
N GLN A 30 -9.07 -14.68 12.79
CA GLN A 30 -9.94 -13.83 13.61
C GLN A 30 -11.41 -13.80 13.14
N GLY A 31 -11.73 -14.46 12.02
CA GLY A 31 -13.10 -14.56 11.52
C GLY A 31 -13.54 -13.41 10.62
N TYR A 32 -12.62 -12.58 10.12
CA TYR A 32 -12.95 -11.56 9.12
C TYR A 32 -13.39 -12.19 7.80
N SER A 33 -14.30 -11.52 7.09
CA SER A 33 -14.73 -11.95 5.76
C SER A 33 -13.62 -11.73 4.74
N GLU A 34 -13.63 -12.50 3.65
CA GLU A 34 -12.63 -12.35 2.59
C GLU A 34 -12.62 -10.95 1.97
N GLU A 35 -13.79 -10.32 1.90
CA GLU A 35 -13.92 -8.96 1.39
C GLU A 35 -13.29 -7.94 2.34
N GLN A 36 -13.50 -8.08 3.65
CA GLN A 36 -12.83 -7.25 4.66
C GLN A 36 -11.31 -7.40 4.62
N ILE A 37 -10.82 -8.63 4.44
CA ILE A 37 -9.38 -8.92 4.38
C ILE A 37 -8.77 -8.30 3.12
N LYS A 38 -9.43 -8.42 1.96
CA LYS A 38 -8.97 -7.78 0.71
C LYS A 38 -8.91 -6.25 0.82
N ILE A 39 -9.91 -5.65 1.46
CA ILE A 39 -9.92 -4.20 1.72
C ILE A 39 -8.78 -3.82 2.67
N ALA A 40 -8.55 -4.59 3.73
CA ALA A 40 -7.46 -4.33 4.68
C ALA A 40 -6.10 -4.39 3.99
N ILE A 41 -5.82 -5.44 3.23
CA ILE A 41 -4.57 -5.57 2.44
C ILE A 41 -4.40 -4.39 1.48
N ARG A 42 -5.44 -4.05 0.71
CA ARG A 42 -5.42 -2.89 -0.21
C ARG A 42 -5.13 -1.58 0.52
N ASN A 43 -5.72 -1.38 1.70
CA ASN A 43 -5.51 -0.18 2.50
C ASN A 43 -4.09 -0.12 3.08
N THR A 44 -3.53 -1.25 3.51
CA THR A 44 -2.14 -1.33 3.98
C THR A 44 -1.18 -0.88 2.87
N HIS A 45 -1.33 -1.40 1.65
CA HIS A 45 -0.51 -0.99 0.50
C HIS A 45 -0.60 0.51 0.19
N LEU A 46 -1.82 1.06 0.26
CA LEU A 46 -2.02 2.49 0.06
C LEU A 46 -1.37 3.32 1.17
N LEU A 47 -1.46 2.86 2.42
CA LEU A 47 -0.85 3.50 3.59
C LEU A 47 0.68 3.54 3.47
N ASP A 48 1.29 2.42 3.11
CA ASP A 48 2.74 2.32 2.95
C ASP A 48 3.24 3.20 1.81
N ALA A 49 2.52 3.24 0.68
CA ALA A 49 2.85 4.12 -0.43
C ALA A 49 2.74 5.61 -0.03
N ILE A 50 1.72 5.99 0.75
CA ILE A 50 1.59 7.35 1.29
C ILE A 50 2.74 7.66 2.24
N ASN A 51 3.09 6.76 3.16
CA ASN A 51 4.16 6.96 4.13
C ASN A 51 5.52 7.12 3.43
N CYS A 52 5.84 6.28 2.45
CA CYS A 52 7.05 6.42 1.64
C CYS A 52 7.12 7.79 0.96
N LEU A 53 6.01 8.29 0.40
CA LEU A 53 5.99 9.62 -0.23
C LEU A 53 6.10 10.75 0.79
N LYS A 54 5.53 10.60 1.99
CA LYS A 54 5.69 11.56 3.10
C LYS A 54 7.14 11.64 3.58
N GLU A 55 7.85 10.52 3.64
CA GLU A 55 9.28 10.50 4.01
C GLU A 55 10.15 11.22 2.98
N ILE A 56 9.73 11.26 1.72
CA ILE A 56 10.40 12.01 0.65
C ILE A 56 10.05 13.52 0.69
N LEU A 57 9.36 13.99 1.75
CA LEU A 57 8.93 15.38 1.94
C LEU A 57 7.97 15.89 0.85
N CYS A 58 7.19 15.01 0.22
CA CYS A 58 6.16 15.43 -0.74
C CYS A 58 5.00 16.14 -0.04
N GLU A 59 4.52 17.24 -0.63
CA GLU A 59 3.30 17.90 -0.17
C GLU A 59 2.07 16.99 -0.40
N PRO A 60 1.02 17.07 0.43
CA PRO A 60 -0.17 16.21 0.29
C PRO A 60 -0.78 16.20 -1.11
N GLU A 61 -0.76 17.33 -1.82
CA GLU A 61 -1.24 17.47 -3.19
C GLU A 61 -0.38 16.69 -4.21
N GLU A 62 0.93 16.63 -4.00
CA GLU A 62 1.87 15.87 -4.82
C GLU A 62 1.70 14.37 -4.58
N ILE A 63 1.51 13.96 -3.32
CA ILE A 63 1.22 12.57 -2.96
C ILE A 63 -0.03 12.08 -3.68
N VAL A 64 -1.11 12.87 -3.65
CA VAL A 64 -2.36 12.54 -4.36
C VAL A 64 -2.10 12.39 -5.86
N SER A 65 -1.36 13.33 -6.46
CA SER A 65 -1.08 13.32 -7.90
C SER A 65 -0.29 12.07 -8.32
N ILE A 66 0.79 11.74 -7.60
CA ILE A 66 1.63 10.56 -7.85
C ILE A 66 0.82 9.26 -7.70
N LEU A 67 -0.01 9.15 -6.66
CA LEU A 67 -0.82 7.95 -6.44
C LEU A 67 -1.94 7.81 -7.48
N GLN A 68 -2.50 8.92 -7.95
CA GLN A 68 -3.46 8.89 -9.06
C GLN A 68 -2.81 8.42 -10.37
N GLU A 69 -1.58 8.84 -10.67
CA GLU A 69 -0.80 8.32 -11.80
C GLU A 69 -0.52 6.82 -11.68
N LYS A 70 -0.35 6.33 -10.45
CA LYS A 70 -0.22 4.90 -10.13
C LYS A 70 -1.55 4.12 -10.15
N GLY A 71 -2.68 4.79 -10.42
CA GLY A 71 -3.99 4.16 -10.60
C GLY A 71 -4.87 4.09 -9.34
N TRP A 72 -4.49 4.77 -8.25
CA TRP A 72 -5.31 4.87 -7.05
C TRP A 72 -6.43 5.90 -7.21
N LYS A 73 -7.58 5.66 -6.57
CA LYS A 73 -8.67 6.62 -6.58
C LYS A 73 -8.40 7.75 -5.61
N LYS A 74 -8.72 8.98 -6.02
CA LYS A 74 -8.56 10.17 -5.19
C LYS A 74 -9.30 10.05 -3.85
N GLU A 75 -10.52 9.52 -3.85
CA GLU A 75 -11.30 9.38 -2.62
C GLU A 75 -10.65 8.40 -1.62
N GLU A 76 -10.03 7.31 -2.12
CA GLU A 76 -9.31 6.34 -1.28
C GLU A 76 -8.09 7.00 -0.63
N ILE A 77 -7.30 7.74 -1.41
CA ILE A 77 -6.10 8.45 -0.93
C ILE A 77 -6.48 9.49 0.13
N GLU A 78 -7.46 10.34 -0.15
CA GLU A 78 -7.89 11.38 0.80
C GLU A 78 -8.45 10.80 2.09
N ALA A 79 -9.19 9.69 2.02
CA ALA A 79 -9.72 9.03 3.20
C ALA A 79 -8.60 8.52 4.11
N VAL A 80 -7.56 7.90 3.54
CA VAL A 80 -6.39 7.42 4.30
C VAL A 80 -5.59 8.58 4.89
N ILE A 81 -5.35 9.65 4.11
CA ILE A 81 -4.64 10.84 4.61
C ILE A 81 -5.41 11.49 5.77
N LYS A 82 -6.74 11.65 5.66
CA LYS A 82 -7.58 12.24 6.72
C LYS A 82 -7.60 11.38 7.98
N ASN A 83 -7.62 10.06 7.85
CA ASN A 83 -7.60 9.13 8.98
C ASN A 83 -6.26 9.12 9.73
N GLN A 84 -5.16 9.57 9.12
CA GLN A 84 -3.88 9.72 9.81
C GLN A 84 -3.72 11.04 10.59
N ILE A 85 -4.60 12.02 10.39
CA ILE A 85 -4.52 13.35 11.02
C ILE A 85 -5.44 13.45 12.27
N SER A 86 -6.35 12.48 12.48
CA SER A 86 -7.13 12.34 13.72
C SER A 86 -6.34 11.64 14.82
#